data_AF-A0A2V9PBY6-F1
#
_entry.id   AF-A0A2V9PBY6-F1
#
_cell.length_a   1.000
_cell.length_b   1.000
_cell.length_c   1.000
_cell.angle_alpha   90.00
_cell.angle_beta   90.00
_cell.angle_gamma   90.00
#
_symmetry.space_group_name_H-M   'P 1'
#
loop_
_entity.id
_entity.type
_entity.pdbx_description
1 polymer ?
#
loop_
_entity_poly.entity_id
_entity_poly.type
_entity_poly.pdbx_seq_one_letter_code
_entity_poly.pdbx_strand_id
1 'polypeptide(L)'
;MKKISLLFVILGLFAGSQAQQAKPADRMFLPSDTLWGYAQFDIAPPHNEIDPNLCRADAGNFGGVNAPCNAFARYMLSGILEVRPFGRGPFRRFMLYGEPRFLFGKNLPQTLYTWSFDAIGLEHSWGAAIYLGKGFEARVTQHFLFDRFGARDRNLGAADLGPNGPWGRYNTIGVRKYFGTRRW
;
A
#
# COMPACT_ATOMS: atom_id res chain seq x y z
N MET A 1 73.36 2.79 -10.13
CA MET A 1 72.22 1.87 -10.31
C MET A 1 71.59 1.51 -8.95
N LYS A 2 70.86 2.44 -8.31
CA LYS A 2 70.27 2.23 -6.97
C LYS A 2 68.87 2.84 -6.78
N LYS A 3 68.22 3.32 -7.85
CA LYS A 3 66.91 4.02 -7.77
C LYS A 3 65.71 3.22 -8.29
N ILE A 4 65.91 2.01 -8.80
CA ILE A 4 64.82 1.21 -9.41
C ILE A 4 64.16 0.27 -8.38
N SER A 5 64.84 -0.09 -7.30
CA SER A 5 64.32 -1.05 -6.31
C SER A 5 63.23 -0.48 -5.39
N LEU A 6 63.09 0.85 -5.28
CA LEU A 6 62.07 1.46 -4.40
C LEU A 6 60.67 1.52 -5.04
N LEU A 7 60.58 1.50 -6.38
CA LEU A 7 59.29 1.59 -7.08
C LEU A 7 58.49 0.27 -6.98
N PHE A 8 59.17 -0.87 -6.91
CA PHE A 8 58.50 -2.18 -6.80
C PHE A 8 57.93 -2.47 -5.41
N VAL A 9 58.45 -1.82 -4.36
CA VAL A 9 57.94 -2.00 -2.99
C VAL A 9 56.65 -1.19 -2.75
N ILE A 10 56.46 -0.07 -3.46
CA ILE A 10 55.25 0.77 -3.32
C ILE A 10 54.07 0.20 -4.14
N LEU A 11 54.34 -0.47 -5.27
CA LEU A 11 53.28 -1.17 -6.03
C LEU A 11 52.79 -2.47 -5.38
N GLY A 12 53.58 -3.07 -4.48
CA GLY A 12 53.18 -4.29 -3.76
C GLY A 12 52.16 -4.07 -2.63
N LEU A 13 52.00 -2.84 -2.15
CA LEU A 13 51.12 -2.52 -1.00
C LEU A 13 49.66 -2.22 -1.38
N PHE A 14 49.34 -2.13 -2.67
CA PHE A 14 47.95 -2.03 -3.16
C PHE A 14 47.35 -3.38 -3.56
N ALA A 15 48.11 -4.48 -3.48
CA ALA A 15 47.59 -5.85 -3.59
C ALA A 15 46.94 -6.35 -2.28
N GLY A 16 46.56 -5.43 -1.39
CA GLY A 16 45.85 -5.69 -0.16
C GLY A 16 44.41 -6.10 -0.45
N SER A 17 44.22 -7.41 -0.62
CA SER A 17 43.01 -8.16 -0.27
C SER A 17 41.70 -7.47 -0.64
N GLN A 18 41.27 -7.63 -1.89
CA GLN A 18 39.85 -7.88 -2.08
C GLN A 18 39.54 -9.21 -1.38
N ALA A 19 39.32 -9.15 -0.06
CA ALA A 19 38.46 -10.11 0.60
C ALA A 19 37.11 -9.93 -0.08
N GLN A 20 36.90 -10.68 -1.15
CA GLN A 20 35.59 -10.95 -1.69
C GLN A 20 34.83 -11.48 -0.49
N GLN A 21 34.03 -10.61 0.15
CA GLN A 21 33.08 -11.03 1.17
C GLN A 21 32.32 -12.15 0.49
N ALA A 22 32.63 -13.38 0.88
CA ALA A 22 31.98 -14.55 0.34
C ALA A 22 30.51 -14.27 0.54
N LYS A 23 29.77 -14.05 -0.55
CA LYS A 23 28.32 -13.98 -0.47
C LYS A 23 27.94 -15.25 0.27
N PRO A 24 27.24 -15.15 1.43
CA PRO A 24 26.84 -16.33 2.18
C PRO A 24 26.25 -17.31 1.18
N ALA A 25 26.80 -18.53 1.13
CA ALA A 25 26.33 -19.54 0.19
C ALA A 25 24.81 -19.64 0.34
N ASP A 26 24.09 -19.44 -0.77
CA ASP A 26 22.63 -19.34 -0.76
C ASP A 26 22.09 -20.66 -0.20
N ARG A 27 21.31 -20.59 0.88
CA ARG A 27 20.86 -21.79 1.58
C ARG A 27 19.89 -22.55 0.69
N MET A 28 20.02 -23.88 0.62
CA MET A 28 19.13 -24.73 -0.19
C MET A 28 17.66 -24.64 0.26
N PHE A 29 17.43 -24.48 1.56
CA PHE A 29 16.10 -24.27 2.14
C PHE A 29 16.09 -22.96 2.94
N LEU A 30 14.98 -22.23 2.83
CA LEU A 30 14.78 -20.94 3.48
C LEU A 30 15.98 -19.98 3.29
N PRO A 31 16.29 -19.57 2.03
CA PRO A 31 17.33 -18.58 1.77
C PRO A 31 17.06 -17.25 2.51
N SER A 32 18.06 -16.38 2.64
CA SER A 32 17.96 -15.15 3.46
C SER A 32 16.91 -14.15 3.00
N ASP A 33 16.39 -14.33 1.80
CA ASP A 33 15.34 -13.56 1.13
C ASP A 33 13.98 -14.30 1.09
N THR A 34 13.82 -15.40 1.84
CA THR A 34 12.58 -16.20 1.85
C THR A 34 11.36 -15.37 2.23
N LEU A 35 11.51 -14.51 3.23
CA LEU A 35 10.44 -13.67 3.72
C LEU A 35 10.81 -12.23 3.42
N TRP A 36 9.93 -11.57 2.68
CA TRP A 36 9.97 -10.13 2.50
C TRP A 36 8.55 -9.59 2.58
N GLY A 37 8.40 -8.43 3.21
CA GLY A 37 7.11 -7.79 3.33
C GLY A 37 7.21 -6.50 4.12
N TYR A 38 6.06 -5.97 4.50
CA TYR A 38 5.99 -4.79 5.34
C TYR A 38 4.83 -4.87 6.33
N ALA A 39 4.98 -4.15 7.44
CA ALA A 39 3.88 -3.79 8.32
C ALA A 39 3.64 -2.29 8.22
N GLN A 40 2.39 -1.87 8.32
CA GLN A 40 2.00 -0.47 8.23
C GLN A 40 1.04 -0.14 9.37
N PHE A 41 1.28 1.02 9.98
CA PHE A 41 0.42 1.60 10.99
C PHE A 41 0.04 3.00 10.55
N ASP A 42 -1.26 3.26 10.47
CA ASP A 42 -1.83 4.50 9.98
C ASP A 42 -2.76 5.10 11.04
N ILE A 43 -2.65 6.41 11.23
CA ILE A 43 -3.58 7.20 12.04
C ILE A 43 -4.36 8.09 11.10
N ALA A 44 -5.69 8.05 11.23
CA ALA A 44 -6.57 9.03 10.64
C ALA A 44 -6.78 10.18 11.66
N PRO A 45 -6.41 11.43 11.35
CA PRO A 45 -6.59 12.55 12.26
C PRO A 45 -8.07 12.81 12.62
N PRO A 46 -8.36 13.49 13.76
CA PRO A 46 -9.72 13.90 14.10
C PRO A 46 -10.34 14.70 12.94
N HIS A 47 -11.59 14.39 12.57
CA HIS A 47 -12.31 14.86 11.37
C HIS A 47 -12.01 14.15 10.04
N ASN A 48 -11.24 13.05 10.05
CA ASN A 48 -11.01 12.15 8.91
C ASN A 48 -11.45 10.72 9.25
N GLU A 49 -12.63 10.56 9.85
CA GLU A 49 -13.10 9.25 10.29
C GLU A 49 -13.29 8.30 9.11
N ILE A 50 -12.87 7.04 9.30
CA ILE A 50 -13.15 5.94 8.37
C ILE A 50 -14.63 5.58 8.58
N ASP A 51 -15.54 6.29 7.92
CA ASP A 51 -16.96 5.93 7.91
C ASP A 51 -17.18 4.90 6.80
N PRO A 52 -17.56 3.64 7.09
CA PRO A 52 -17.75 2.54 6.15
C PRO A 52 -19.19 2.39 5.63
N ASN A 53 -20.04 3.42 5.70
CA ASN A 53 -21.45 3.30 5.30
C ASN A 53 -21.85 3.90 3.93
N LEU A 54 -22.40 3.06 3.03
CA LEU A 54 -23.12 3.47 1.81
C LEU A 54 -24.54 3.96 2.10
N CYS A 55 -25.11 3.45 3.19
CA CYS A 55 -26.42 3.79 3.67
C CYS A 55 -26.31 4.68 4.91
N ARG A 56 -27.21 5.65 5.07
CA ARG A 56 -27.31 6.41 6.33
C ARG A 56 -27.47 5.47 7.54
N ALA A 57 -27.00 5.90 8.70
CA ALA A 57 -27.14 5.14 9.95
C ALA A 57 -28.62 4.81 10.31
N ASP A 58 -29.58 5.59 9.82
CA ASP A 58 -31.01 5.36 9.97
C ASP A 58 -31.65 4.54 8.83
N ALA A 59 -30.87 3.86 8.00
CA ALA A 59 -31.37 3.02 6.91
C ALA A 59 -32.32 1.91 7.36
N GLY A 60 -32.31 1.54 8.65
CA GLY A 60 -33.35 0.70 9.28
C GLY A 60 -34.78 1.22 9.02
N ASN A 61 -34.97 2.53 8.96
CA ASN A 61 -36.27 3.19 8.70
C ASN A 61 -36.66 3.20 7.22
N PHE A 62 -35.75 2.82 6.32
CA PHE A 62 -35.91 2.91 4.86
C PHE A 62 -35.69 1.57 4.15
N GLY A 63 -35.99 0.46 4.84
CA GLY A 63 -35.89 -0.90 4.31
C GLY A 63 -34.76 -1.73 4.90
N GLY A 64 -33.92 -1.16 5.77
CA GLY A 64 -32.91 -1.85 6.57
C GLY A 64 -32.02 -2.75 5.75
N VAL A 65 -32.07 -4.05 6.02
CA VAL A 65 -31.33 -5.09 5.30
C VAL A 65 -31.59 -5.14 3.78
N ASN A 66 -32.75 -4.66 3.33
CA ASN A 66 -33.17 -4.62 1.93
C ASN A 66 -32.97 -3.23 1.29
N ALA A 67 -32.37 -2.28 2.01
CA ALA A 67 -32.07 -0.96 1.46
C ALA A 67 -31.11 -1.13 0.26
N PRO A 68 -31.40 -0.58 -0.93
CA PRO A 68 -30.60 -0.79 -2.13
C PRO A 68 -29.14 -0.31 -2.00
N CYS A 69 -28.87 0.58 -1.04
CA CYS A 69 -27.56 1.10 -0.71
C CYS A 69 -26.67 0.13 0.09
N ASN A 70 -27.20 -0.94 0.71
CA ASN A 70 -26.39 -1.86 1.50
C ASN A 70 -25.45 -2.64 0.57
N ALA A 71 -24.13 -2.47 0.67
CA ALA A 71 -23.18 -3.33 -0.04
C ALA A 71 -22.20 -3.98 0.93
N PHE A 72 -21.98 -5.28 0.73
CA PHE A 72 -20.97 -6.03 1.47
C PHE A 72 -19.92 -6.54 0.47
N ALA A 73 -18.72 -5.97 0.54
CA ALA A 73 -17.58 -6.47 -0.22
C ALA A 73 -17.13 -7.81 0.37
N ARG A 74 -17.02 -8.83 -0.48
CA ARG A 74 -16.52 -10.16 -0.13
C ARG A 74 -15.12 -10.40 -0.66
N TYR A 75 -14.79 -9.80 -1.80
CA TYR A 75 -13.47 -9.86 -2.40
C TYR A 75 -12.91 -8.45 -2.54
N MET A 76 -11.64 -8.31 -2.22
CA MET A 76 -10.89 -7.07 -2.37
C MET A 76 -9.61 -7.37 -3.13
N LEU A 77 -9.37 -6.65 -4.22
CA LEU A 77 -8.14 -6.69 -4.97
C LEU A 77 -7.46 -5.32 -4.86
N SER A 78 -6.30 -5.29 -4.21
CA SER A 78 -5.51 -4.06 -4.05
C SER A 78 -4.14 -4.24 -4.68
N GLY A 79 -3.62 -3.18 -5.29
CA GLY A 79 -2.24 -3.12 -5.76
C GLY A 79 -1.60 -1.82 -5.30
N ILE A 80 -0.28 -1.81 -5.11
CA ILE A 80 0.46 -0.58 -4.81
C ILE A 80 1.55 -0.37 -5.85
N LEU A 81 1.56 0.80 -6.45
CA LEU A 81 2.61 1.26 -7.35
C LEU A 81 3.37 2.39 -6.68
N GLU A 82 4.67 2.19 -6.47
CA GLU A 82 5.57 3.19 -5.90
C GLU A 82 6.53 3.72 -6.96
N VAL A 83 6.65 5.03 -7.06
CA VAL A 83 7.53 5.76 -7.97
C VAL A 83 8.52 6.58 -7.15
N ARG A 84 9.81 6.45 -7.51
CA ARG A 84 10.91 7.20 -6.90
C ARG A 84 11.44 8.20 -7.95
N PRO A 85 10.95 9.45 -7.94
CA PRO A 85 11.27 10.39 -9.01
C PRO A 85 12.75 10.78 -9.05
N PHE A 86 13.48 10.63 -7.94
CA PHE A 86 14.89 10.98 -7.84
C PHE A 86 15.74 9.75 -7.51
N GLY A 87 16.71 9.43 -8.37
CA GLY A 87 17.66 8.34 -8.13
C GLY A 87 18.90 8.75 -7.32
N ARG A 88 19.20 10.05 -7.23
CA ARG A 88 20.43 10.60 -6.62
C ARG A 88 20.14 11.91 -5.87
N GLY A 89 21.08 12.32 -5.00
CA GLY A 89 20.96 13.55 -4.21
C GLY A 89 20.11 13.42 -2.94
N PRO A 90 19.81 14.55 -2.27
CA PRO A 90 19.08 14.55 -0.99
C PRO A 90 17.63 14.05 -1.13
N PHE A 91 17.00 14.26 -2.29
CA PHE A 91 15.60 13.87 -2.55
C PHE A 91 15.40 12.40 -2.92
N ARG A 92 16.45 11.58 -2.99
CA ARG A 92 16.33 10.14 -3.34
C ARG A 92 15.45 9.31 -2.40
N ARG A 93 15.16 9.87 -1.23
CA ARG A 93 14.34 9.25 -0.17
C ARG A 93 12.85 9.50 -0.36
N PHE A 94 12.49 10.46 -1.22
CA PHE A 94 11.12 10.82 -1.51
C PHE A 94 10.51 9.84 -2.50
N MET A 95 9.26 9.47 -2.25
CA MET A 95 8.52 8.51 -3.06
C MET A 95 7.07 8.99 -3.19
N LEU A 96 6.48 8.69 -4.33
CA LEU A 96 5.06 8.84 -4.58
C LEU A 96 4.48 7.45 -4.78
N TYR A 97 3.27 7.20 -4.33
CA TYR A 97 2.62 5.93 -4.57
C TYR A 97 1.14 6.08 -4.83
N GLY A 98 0.60 5.16 -5.62
CA GLY A 98 -0.83 4.96 -5.83
C GLY A 98 -1.22 3.56 -5.38
N GLU A 99 -2.36 3.45 -4.69
CA GLU A 99 -2.93 2.20 -4.21
C GLU A 99 -4.41 2.10 -4.60
N PRO A 100 -4.73 1.59 -5.80
CA PRO A 100 -6.11 1.26 -6.15
C PRO A 100 -6.60 0.03 -5.37
N ARG A 101 -7.85 0.07 -4.90
CA ARG A 101 -8.55 -1.10 -4.33
C ARG A 101 -9.89 -1.33 -5.00
N PHE A 102 -10.02 -2.46 -5.68
CA PHE A 102 -11.24 -2.92 -6.31
C PHE A 102 -12.03 -3.80 -5.35
N LEU A 103 -13.34 -3.54 -5.26
CA LEU A 103 -14.23 -4.27 -4.37
C LEU A 103 -15.29 -5.01 -5.17
N PHE A 104 -15.47 -6.29 -4.82
CA PHE A 104 -16.45 -7.17 -5.43
C PHE A 104 -17.29 -7.87 -4.36
N GLY A 105 -18.57 -8.07 -4.64
CA GLY A 105 -19.53 -8.64 -3.71
C GLY A 105 -20.97 -8.34 -4.14
N LYS A 106 -21.93 -8.39 -3.21
CA LYS A 106 -23.34 -8.17 -3.53
C LYS A 106 -24.05 -7.37 -2.44
N ASN A 107 -25.11 -6.67 -2.85
CA ASN A 107 -25.95 -5.84 -1.98
C ASN A 107 -27.06 -6.65 -1.27
N LEU A 108 -26.78 -7.88 -0.82
CA LEU A 108 -27.76 -8.70 -0.10
C LEU A 108 -27.35 -8.84 1.37
N PRO A 109 -28.32 -9.05 2.29
CA PRO A 109 -28.01 -9.27 3.70
C PRO A 109 -27.02 -10.41 3.91
N GLN A 110 -26.26 -10.29 4.99
CA GLN A 110 -25.27 -11.25 5.48
C GLN A 110 -25.79 -12.71 5.57
N THR A 111 -27.11 -12.91 5.57
CA THR A 111 -27.74 -14.23 5.68
C THR A 111 -27.99 -14.93 4.33
N LEU A 112 -27.92 -14.23 3.19
CA LEU A 112 -28.16 -14.77 1.84
C LEU A 112 -26.87 -14.95 1.01
N TYR A 113 -25.73 -15.11 1.68
CA TYR A 113 -24.38 -15.11 1.11
C TYR A 113 -24.13 -16.14 -0.01
N THR A 114 -24.52 -15.81 -1.23
CA THR A 114 -24.02 -16.51 -2.42
C THR A 114 -22.63 -15.99 -2.80
N TRP A 115 -21.79 -16.85 -3.39
CA TRP A 115 -20.44 -16.52 -3.86
C TRP A 115 -20.48 -15.70 -5.16
N SER A 116 -21.00 -14.48 -5.11
CA SER A 116 -21.12 -13.62 -6.30
C SER A 116 -20.00 -12.58 -6.37
N PHE A 117 -19.26 -12.60 -7.48
CA PHE A 117 -18.19 -11.65 -7.82
C PHE A 117 -18.76 -10.47 -8.63
N ASP A 118 -19.70 -9.72 -8.06
CA ASP A 118 -20.30 -8.55 -8.72
C ASP A 118 -19.52 -7.27 -8.34
N ALA A 119 -19.26 -6.39 -9.31
CA ALA A 119 -18.38 -5.25 -9.13
C ALA A 119 -19.09 -4.14 -8.34
N ILE A 120 -18.50 -3.73 -7.22
CA ILE A 120 -19.06 -2.70 -6.34
C ILE A 120 -18.49 -1.33 -6.69
N GLY A 121 -17.16 -1.24 -6.78
CA GLY A 121 -16.47 0.02 -7.07
C GLY A 121 -14.96 -0.04 -6.87
N LEU A 122 -14.33 1.13 -6.97
CA LEU A 122 -12.90 1.35 -6.89
C LEU A 122 -12.57 2.48 -5.92
N GLU A 123 -11.72 2.18 -4.94
CA GLU A 123 -11.07 3.17 -4.11
C GLU A 123 -9.78 3.63 -4.78
N HIS A 124 -9.67 4.94 -5.01
CA HIS A 124 -8.44 5.57 -5.46
C HIS A 124 -7.69 6.10 -4.24
N SER A 125 -6.52 5.55 -3.93
CA SER A 125 -5.64 6.09 -2.88
C SER A 125 -4.30 6.52 -3.46
N TRP A 126 -3.81 7.69 -3.07
CA TRP A 126 -2.55 8.25 -3.53
C TRP A 126 -1.81 8.84 -2.35
N GLY A 127 -0.49 8.79 -2.37
CA GLY A 127 0.27 9.30 -1.26
C GLY A 127 1.72 9.60 -1.58
N ALA A 128 2.36 10.21 -0.61
CA ALA A 128 3.78 10.49 -0.61
C ALA A 128 4.43 9.81 0.59
N ALA A 129 5.66 9.34 0.41
CA ALA A 129 6.44 8.73 1.45
C ALA A 129 7.87 9.28 1.47
N ILE A 130 8.48 9.25 2.64
CA ILE A 130 9.90 9.54 2.82
C ILE A 130 10.58 8.40 3.57
N TYR A 131 11.69 7.91 3.02
CA TYR A 131 12.51 6.91 3.66
C TYR A 131 13.26 7.50 4.85
N LEU A 132 13.01 6.95 6.05
CA LEU A 132 13.64 7.38 7.29
C LEU A 132 14.93 6.62 7.61
N GLY A 133 15.14 5.46 6.97
CA GLY A 133 16.30 4.61 7.23
C GLY A 133 15.90 3.29 7.90
N LYS A 134 16.81 2.30 7.82
CA LYS A 134 16.62 0.96 8.39
C LYS A 134 15.29 0.31 7.99
N GLY A 135 14.79 0.54 6.78
CA GLY A 135 13.51 -0.02 6.32
C GLY A 135 12.26 0.71 6.83
N PHE A 136 12.38 1.87 7.47
CA PHE A 136 11.24 2.70 7.87
C PHE A 136 10.90 3.75 6.81
N GLU A 137 9.61 3.95 6.58
CA GLU A 137 9.03 4.98 5.73
C GLU A 137 7.93 5.72 6.50
N ALA A 138 8.01 7.05 6.53
CA ALA A 138 6.88 7.88 6.92
C ALA A 138 6.03 8.18 5.69
N ARG A 139 4.71 8.10 5.82
CA ARG A 139 3.77 8.13 4.71
C ARG A 139 2.60 9.03 5.02
N VAL A 140 2.13 9.72 4.00
CA VAL A 140 0.85 10.41 4.00
C VAL A 140 0.04 9.83 2.84
N THR A 141 -1.18 9.41 3.12
CA THR A 141 -2.09 8.84 2.12
C THR A 141 -3.35 9.67 2.08
N GLN A 142 -3.75 10.07 0.89
CA GLN A 142 -5.08 10.58 0.60
C GLN A 142 -5.91 9.45 0.01
N HIS A 143 -7.00 9.13 0.68
CA HIS A 143 -8.06 8.26 0.18
C HIS A 143 -9.09 9.15 -0.51
N PHE A 144 -9.37 8.89 -1.79
CA PHE A 144 -10.35 9.65 -2.56
C PHE A 144 -11.73 8.99 -2.49
N LEU A 145 -12.72 9.68 -3.08
CA LEU A 145 -14.07 9.16 -3.21
C LEU A 145 -14.04 7.78 -3.88
N PHE A 146 -14.86 6.89 -3.35
CA PHE A 146 -15.07 5.58 -3.91
C PHE A 146 -15.99 5.65 -5.12
N ASP A 147 -15.43 5.31 -6.27
CA ASP A 147 -16.17 5.31 -7.54
C ASP A 147 -16.98 4.03 -7.62
N ARG A 148 -18.31 4.16 -7.59
CA ARG A 148 -19.24 3.03 -7.66
C ARG A 148 -19.41 2.58 -9.11
N PHE A 149 -19.64 1.28 -9.30
CA PHE A 149 -19.80 0.71 -10.64
C PHE A 149 -21.25 0.34 -10.99
N GLY A 150 -21.60 0.49 -12.26
CA GLY A 150 -22.81 -0.05 -12.87
C GLY A 150 -24.09 0.43 -12.21
N ALA A 151 -24.95 -0.50 -11.77
CA ALA A 151 -26.24 -0.21 -11.16
C ALA A 151 -26.16 0.60 -9.85
N ARG A 152 -24.95 0.81 -9.32
CA ARG A 152 -24.64 1.51 -8.05
C ARG A 152 -24.13 2.96 -8.26
N ASP A 153 -23.91 3.38 -9.51
CA ASP A 153 -23.54 4.77 -9.89
C ASP A 153 -24.78 5.68 -10.08
N ARG A 154 -25.78 5.50 -9.23
CA ARG A 154 -27.01 6.29 -9.25
C ARG A 154 -27.53 6.42 -7.84
N ASN A 155 -28.47 7.33 -7.65
CA ASN A 155 -29.18 7.43 -6.38
C ASN A 155 -29.90 6.11 -6.07
N LEU A 156 -29.50 5.45 -4.98
CA LEU A 156 -30.01 4.16 -4.51
C LEU A 156 -31.20 4.30 -3.54
N GLY A 157 -31.78 5.50 -3.41
CA GLY A 157 -32.98 5.78 -2.64
C GLY A 157 -32.73 6.73 -1.47
N ALA A 158 -33.77 6.94 -0.65
CA ALA A 158 -33.76 7.94 0.43
C ALA A 158 -32.70 7.70 1.52
N ALA A 159 -32.19 6.47 1.65
CA ALA A 159 -31.12 6.11 2.58
C ALA A 159 -29.71 6.16 1.97
N ASP A 160 -29.58 6.42 0.67
CA ASP A 160 -28.27 6.51 0.01
C ASP A 160 -27.54 7.80 0.43
N LEU A 161 -26.34 7.66 0.96
CA LEU A 161 -25.45 8.78 1.28
C LEU A 161 -24.79 9.39 0.03
N GLY A 162 -25.02 8.80 -1.15
CA GLY A 162 -24.43 9.23 -2.40
C GLY A 162 -22.91 9.00 -2.43
N PRO A 163 -22.16 9.76 -3.24
CA PRO A 163 -20.71 9.53 -3.40
C PRO A 163 -19.91 9.75 -2.09
N ASN A 164 -20.50 10.40 -1.08
CA ASN A 164 -19.87 10.66 0.22
C ASN A 164 -19.99 9.49 1.22
N GLY A 165 -20.38 8.29 0.77
CA GLY A 165 -20.44 7.09 1.61
C GLY A 165 -19.06 6.49 1.94
N PRO A 166 -18.99 5.17 2.19
CA PRO A 166 -18.17 4.39 3.15
C PRO A 166 -16.63 4.42 3.00
N TRP A 167 -16.17 5.13 2.00
CA TRP A 167 -14.79 5.40 1.71
C TRP A 167 -14.77 6.88 1.43
N GLY A 168 -15.14 7.61 2.48
CA GLY A 168 -15.14 9.06 2.47
C GLY A 168 -13.75 9.56 2.15
N ARG A 169 -13.64 10.84 1.82
CA ARG A 169 -12.33 11.44 1.59
C ARG A 169 -11.65 11.59 2.94
N TYR A 170 -10.73 10.70 3.26
CA TYR A 170 -9.91 10.81 4.45
C TYR A 170 -8.43 10.78 4.11
N ASN A 171 -7.63 11.34 5.02
CA ASN A 171 -6.19 11.27 4.97
C ASN A 171 -5.69 10.46 6.15
N THR A 172 -4.66 9.66 5.88
CA THR A 172 -3.91 8.95 6.90
C THR A 172 -2.47 9.42 6.93
N ILE A 173 -1.91 9.47 8.13
CA ILE A 173 -0.48 9.64 8.35
C ILE A 173 -0.01 8.36 9.01
N GLY A 174 1.03 7.76 8.45
CA GLY A 174 1.45 6.44 8.89
C GLY A 174 2.92 6.18 8.76
N VAL A 175 3.31 5.05 9.33
CA VAL A 175 4.67 4.53 9.28
C VAL A 175 4.63 3.11 8.75
N ARG A 176 5.44 2.84 7.73
CA ARG A 176 5.64 1.51 7.16
C ARG A 176 7.04 1.01 7.50
N LYS A 177 7.12 -0.26 7.89
CA LYS A 177 8.37 -0.97 8.16
C LYS A 177 8.50 -2.16 7.23
N TYR A 178 9.57 -2.22 6.45
CA TYR A 178 9.91 -3.39 5.65
C TYR A 178 10.72 -4.40 6.46
N PHE A 179 10.51 -5.66 6.15
CA PHE A 179 11.22 -6.81 6.70
C PHE A 179 11.78 -7.65 5.57
N GLY A 180 12.91 -8.31 5.86
CA GLY A 180 13.59 -9.16 4.89
C GLY A 180 14.32 -8.38 3.80
N THR A 181 14.82 -9.14 2.83
CA THR A 181 15.57 -8.60 1.68
C THR A 181 14.80 -8.94 0.41
N ARG A 182 14.50 -7.93 -0.40
CA ARG A 182 13.85 -8.13 -1.69
C ARG A 182 14.86 -8.66 -2.70
N ARG A 183 14.57 -9.81 -3.31
CA ARG A 183 15.21 -10.22 -4.55
C ARG A 183 14.58 -9.34 -5.65
N TRP A 184 15.41 -8.57 -6.36
CA TRP A 184 15.11 -7.63 -7.49
C TRP A 184 14.17 -6.44 -7.22
#